data_AF-A0A843JLY8-F1
#
_entry.id   AF-A0A843JLY8-F1
#
_cell.length_a   1.000
_cell.length_b   1.000
_cell.length_c   1.000
_cell.angle_alpha   90.00
_cell.angle_beta   90.00
_cell.angle_gamma   90.00
#
_symmetry.space_group_name_H-M   'P 1'
#
loop_
_entity.id
_entity.type
_entity.pdbx_description
1 polymer ?
#
loop_
_entity_poly.entity_id
_entity_poly.type
_entity_poly.pdbx_seq_one_letter_code
_entity_poly.pdbx_strand_id
1 'polypeptide(L)'
;MNLKEENESIKDHLRKAFSLKEDSASHEEIRSRLLDGGIITGTNLCVLVCAMIIASVGLNMSSTAVIIGAMLISPIMGSILASAYGSVSNDYPVLRNHLSGFGMQIAISVAAATIYFFLSPVKEPTVELLARTSPSFYDVLIAFFGGLAGIIGQTRID
;
A
#
# COMPACT_ATOMS: atom_id res chain seq x y z
N MET A 1 -48.07 15.51 -7.81
CA MET A 1 -46.61 15.35 -8.01
C MET A 1 -46.26 13.99 -7.42
N ASN A 2 -45.92 13.03 -8.28
CA ASN A 2 -46.04 11.59 -7.98
C ASN A 2 -44.80 11.06 -7.24
N LEU A 3 -45.01 10.39 -6.09
CA LEU A 3 -43.99 9.70 -5.29
C LEU A 3 -43.15 8.67 -6.08
N LYS A 4 -43.55 8.30 -7.31
CA LYS A 4 -42.79 7.41 -8.21
C LYS A 4 -41.68 8.14 -8.97
N GLU A 5 -41.87 9.40 -9.37
CA GLU A 5 -40.86 10.17 -10.13
C GLU A 5 -39.67 10.56 -9.22
N GLU A 6 -39.94 10.86 -7.96
CA GLU A 6 -38.90 11.15 -6.96
C GLU A 6 -38.05 9.91 -6.64
N ASN A 7 -38.67 8.73 -6.62
CA ASN A 7 -37.98 7.46 -6.32
C ASN A 7 -37.13 6.95 -7.50
N GLU A 8 -37.56 7.19 -8.74
CA GLU A 8 -36.72 6.96 -9.94
C GLU A 8 -35.52 7.91 -9.96
N SER A 9 -35.73 9.19 -9.65
CA SER A 9 -34.65 10.18 -9.55
C SER A 9 -33.61 9.80 -8.49
N ILE A 10 -34.02 9.40 -7.28
CA ILE A 10 -33.08 9.02 -6.21
C ILE A 10 -32.31 7.74 -6.58
N LYS A 11 -32.97 6.75 -7.18
CA LYS A 11 -32.33 5.50 -7.59
C LYS A 11 -31.30 5.73 -8.68
N ASP A 12 -31.58 6.62 -9.63
CA ASP A 12 -30.64 6.97 -10.70
C ASP A 12 -29.46 7.80 -10.20
N HIS A 13 -29.68 8.73 -9.26
CA HIS A 13 -28.60 9.47 -8.60
C HIS A 13 -27.70 8.53 -7.78
N LEU A 14 -28.27 7.59 -7.02
CA LEU A 14 -27.50 6.57 -6.30
C LEU A 14 -26.75 5.66 -7.25
N ARG A 15 -27.37 5.23 -8.35
CA ARG A 15 -26.74 4.37 -9.35
C ARG A 15 -25.57 5.07 -10.04
N LYS A 16 -25.68 6.38 -10.30
CA LYS A 16 -24.57 7.21 -10.79
C LYS A 16 -23.47 7.39 -9.75
N ALA A 17 -23.81 7.67 -8.50
CA ALA A 17 -22.83 7.83 -7.41
C ALA A 17 -22.02 6.54 -7.16
N PHE A 18 -22.61 5.36 -7.37
CA PHE A 18 -21.95 4.06 -7.26
C PHE A 18 -21.47 3.48 -8.61
N SER A 19 -21.54 4.25 -9.70
CA SER A 19 -21.11 3.83 -11.04
C SER A 19 -19.59 3.83 -11.13
N LEU A 20 -18.97 2.67 -10.92
CA LEU A 20 -17.53 2.47 -11.07
C LEU A 20 -17.03 2.53 -12.52
N LYS A 21 -17.88 2.88 -13.50
CA LYS A 21 -17.55 2.86 -14.93
C LYS A 21 -17.35 4.26 -15.52
N GLU A 22 -17.95 5.28 -14.94
CA GLU A 22 -17.88 6.66 -15.46
C GLU A 22 -16.48 7.27 -15.30
N ASP A 23 -15.81 7.03 -14.17
CA ASP A 23 -14.51 7.64 -13.85
C ASP A 23 -13.32 6.71 -14.08
N SER A 24 -13.46 5.63 -14.86
CA SER A 24 -12.38 4.66 -15.04
C SER A 24 -11.37 5.13 -16.07
N ALA A 25 -10.09 5.16 -15.69
CA ALA A 25 -8.98 5.45 -16.58
C ALA A 25 -8.81 4.36 -17.66
N SER A 26 -8.10 4.70 -18.73
CA SER A 26 -7.83 3.73 -19.80
C SER A 26 -6.95 2.59 -19.29
N HIS A 27 -7.06 1.38 -19.89
CA HIS A 27 -6.24 0.24 -19.49
C HIS A 27 -4.73 0.51 -19.60
N GLU A 28 -4.31 1.29 -20.59
CA GLU A 28 -2.90 1.64 -20.77
C GLU A 28 -2.42 2.61 -19.69
N GLU A 29 -3.26 3.56 -19.30
CA GLU A 29 -2.95 4.51 -18.23
C GLU A 29 -2.86 3.80 -16.86
N ILE A 30 -3.81 2.91 -16.56
CA ILE A 30 -3.78 2.10 -15.33
C ILE A 30 -2.50 1.25 -15.30
N ARG A 31 -2.15 0.62 -16.43
CA ARG A 31 -0.91 -0.17 -16.56
C ARG A 31 0.32 0.69 -16.31
N SER A 32 0.44 1.85 -16.95
CA SER A 32 1.58 2.76 -16.75
C SER A 32 1.71 3.14 -15.28
N ARG A 33 0.63 3.61 -14.64
CA ARG A 33 0.63 3.99 -13.21
C ARG A 33 1.09 2.86 -12.29
N LEU A 34 0.59 1.63 -12.50
CA LEU A 34 0.97 0.47 -11.70
C LEU A 34 2.44 0.10 -11.88
N LEU A 35 2.93 0.08 -13.12
CA LEU A 35 4.32 -0.30 -13.43
C LEU A 35 5.32 0.80 -13.03
N ASP A 36 5.01 2.06 -13.32
CA ASP A 36 5.83 3.22 -13.00
C ASP A 36 5.96 3.42 -11.49
N GLY A 37 4.87 3.20 -10.75
CA GLY A 37 4.88 3.18 -9.28
C GLY A 37 5.80 2.10 -8.70
N GLY A 38 5.99 0.99 -9.42
CA GLY A 38 6.88 -0.11 -9.04
C GLY A 38 8.34 0.07 -9.44
N ILE A 39 8.72 1.20 -10.05
CA ILE A 39 10.11 1.47 -10.43
C ILE A 39 10.90 1.89 -9.20
N ILE A 40 12.02 1.20 -8.98
CA ILE A 40 12.92 1.51 -7.88
C ILE A 40 13.93 2.55 -8.34
N THR A 41 13.85 3.73 -7.74
CA THR A 41 14.80 4.83 -7.93
C THR A 41 15.68 4.99 -6.69
N GLY A 42 16.85 5.60 -6.85
CA GLY A 42 17.73 5.93 -5.72
C GLY A 42 17.04 6.83 -4.69
N THR A 43 16.21 7.77 -5.15
CA THR A 43 15.39 8.63 -4.28
C THR A 43 14.42 7.80 -3.43
N ASN A 44 13.69 6.86 -4.05
CA ASN A 44 12.76 5.99 -3.34
C ASN A 44 13.48 5.12 -2.29
N LEU A 45 14.68 4.64 -2.59
CA LEU A 45 15.49 3.89 -1.62
C LEU A 45 15.96 4.75 -0.44
N CYS A 46 16.33 6.01 -0.70
CA CYS A 46 16.68 6.93 0.39
C CYS A 46 15.49 7.21 1.30
N VAL A 47 14.31 7.49 0.72
CA VAL A 47 13.06 7.66 1.47
C VAL A 47 12.73 6.40 2.27
N LEU A 48 12.92 5.22 1.69
CA LEU A 48 12.72 3.94 2.38
C LEU A 48 13.61 3.81 3.62
N VAL A 49 14.91 4.10 3.51
CA VAL A 49 15.83 4.07 4.66
C VAL A 49 15.39 5.05 5.74
N CYS A 50 15.00 6.27 5.37
CA CYS A 50 14.46 7.25 6.32
C CYS A 50 13.19 6.74 7.01
N ALA A 51 12.25 6.16 6.25
CA ALA A 51 11.02 5.59 6.78
C ALA A 51 11.31 4.48 7.79
N MET A 52 12.30 3.62 7.52
CA MET A 52 12.68 2.54 8.43
C MET A 52 13.31 3.05 9.74
N ILE A 53 14.10 4.12 9.68
CA ILE A 53 14.64 4.76 10.89
C ILE A 53 13.49 5.38 11.70
N ILE A 54 12.58 6.10 11.05
CA ILE A 54 11.39 6.69 11.70
C ILE A 54 10.53 5.61 12.35
N ALA A 55 10.27 4.50 11.65
CA ALA A 55 9.53 3.37 12.19
C ALA A 55 10.23 2.76 13.41
N SER A 56 11.55 2.61 13.36
CA SER A 56 12.33 2.05 14.48
C SER A 56 12.34 2.98 15.71
N VAL A 57 12.43 4.29 15.51
CA VAL A 57 12.24 5.29 16.57
C VAL A 57 10.82 5.22 17.13
N GLY A 58 9.80 5.09 16.26
CA GLY A 58 8.41 4.93 16.65
C GLY A 58 8.17 3.70 17.53
N LEU A 59 8.81 2.58 17.20
CA LEU A 59 8.79 1.34 18.01
C LEU A 59 9.42 1.55 19.39
N ASN A 60 10.57 2.23 19.47
CA ASN A 60 11.21 2.57 20.74
C ASN A 60 10.36 3.49 21.61
N MET A 61 9.61 4.40 20.98
CA MET A 61 8.71 5.33 21.67
C MET A 61 7.29 4.76 21.89
N SER A 62 7.04 3.49 21.55
CA SER A 62 5.71 2.88 21.60
C SER A 62 4.62 3.71 20.89
N SER A 63 4.96 4.39 19.80
CA SER A 63 4.08 5.34 19.12
C SER A 63 3.52 4.77 17.82
N THR A 64 2.28 4.26 17.88
CA THR A 64 1.56 3.76 16.71
C THR A 64 1.43 4.83 15.62
N ALA A 65 1.19 6.09 16.00
CA ALA A 65 1.05 7.19 15.05
C ALA A 65 2.30 7.41 14.19
N VAL A 66 3.50 7.37 14.81
CA VAL A 66 4.78 7.50 14.10
C VAL A 66 5.03 6.31 13.19
N ILE A 67 4.70 5.10 13.64
CA ILE A 67 4.85 3.86 12.86
C ILE A 67 3.95 3.90 11.61
N ILE A 68 2.69 4.31 11.76
CA ILE A 68 1.77 4.46 10.62
C ILE A 68 2.24 5.57 9.67
N GLY A 69 2.74 6.69 10.19
CA GLY A 69 3.33 7.75 9.37
C GLY A 69 4.48 7.26 8.49
N ALA A 70 5.37 6.42 9.05
CA ALA A 70 6.44 5.77 8.30
C ALA A 70 5.91 4.82 7.21
N MET A 71 4.81 4.11 7.46
CA MET A 71 4.17 3.23 6.46
C MET A 71 3.60 4.02 5.28
N LEU A 72 3.06 5.22 5.51
CA LEU A 72 2.45 6.06 4.46
C LEU A 72 3.46 6.65 3.49
N ILE A 73 4.66 6.99 3.97
CA ILE A 73 5.72 7.57 3.13
C ILE A 73 6.59 6.51 2.43
N SER A 74 6.45 5.24 2.81
CA SER A 74 7.28 4.16 2.29
C SER A 74 6.89 3.78 0.85
N PRO A 75 7.83 3.76 -0.11
CA PRO A 75 7.54 3.47 -1.52
C PRO A 75 7.40 1.97 -1.82
N ILE A 76 7.30 1.11 -0.80
CA ILE A 76 7.16 -0.34 -0.99
C ILE A 76 5.86 -0.71 -1.72
N MET A 77 4.78 0.04 -1.48
CA MET A 77 3.46 -0.27 -2.04
C MET A 77 3.46 -0.35 -3.58
N GLY A 78 4.22 0.50 -4.25
CA GLY A 78 4.32 0.50 -5.70
C GLY A 78 4.89 -0.80 -6.27
N SER A 79 5.98 -1.32 -5.69
CA SER A 79 6.58 -2.60 -6.12
C SER A 79 5.63 -3.79 -5.88
N ILE A 80 4.85 -3.76 -4.80
CA ILE A 80 3.84 -4.78 -4.51
C ILE A 80 2.74 -4.76 -5.58
N LEU A 81 2.20 -3.58 -5.88
CA LEU A 81 1.15 -3.41 -6.90
C LEU A 81 1.63 -3.80 -8.29
N ALA A 82 2.83 -3.41 -8.69
CA ALA A 82 3.43 -3.78 -9.97
C ALA A 82 3.66 -5.30 -10.09
N SER A 83 4.10 -5.94 -9.00
CA SER A 83 4.25 -7.40 -8.94
C SER A 83 2.90 -8.11 -9.04
N ALA A 84 1.87 -7.60 -8.35
CA ALA A 84 0.51 -8.13 -8.44
C ALA A 84 -0.06 -8.00 -9.86
N TYR A 85 0.16 -6.86 -10.52
CA TYR A 85 -0.23 -6.64 -11.91
C TYR A 85 0.46 -7.65 -12.84
N GLY A 86 1.79 -7.79 -12.75
CA GLY A 86 2.55 -8.78 -13.53
C GLY A 86 2.05 -10.22 -13.34
N SER A 87 1.63 -10.57 -12.12
CA SER A 87 1.04 -11.88 -11.82
C SER A 87 -0.32 -12.09 -12.47
N VAL A 88 -1.19 -11.06 -12.50
CA VAL A 88 -2.53 -11.15 -13.09
C VAL A 88 -2.47 -11.09 -14.62
N SER A 89 -1.56 -10.30 -15.18
CA SER A 89 -1.34 -10.20 -16.63
C SER A 89 -0.58 -11.38 -17.22
N ASN A 90 -0.14 -12.35 -16.39
CA ASN A 90 0.68 -13.50 -16.80
C ASN A 90 1.96 -13.08 -17.54
N ASP A 91 2.53 -11.93 -17.18
CA ASP A 91 3.76 -11.38 -17.74
C ASP A 91 4.93 -11.70 -16.79
N TYR A 92 5.54 -12.86 -17.00
CA TYR A 92 6.63 -13.37 -16.17
C TYR A 92 7.85 -12.43 -16.09
N PRO A 93 8.31 -11.80 -17.20
CA PRO A 93 9.37 -10.79 -17.15
C PRO A 93 9.05 -9.63 -16.20
N VAL A 94 7.85 -9.04 -16.31
CA VAL A 94 7.41 -7.93 -15.45
C VAL A 94 7.32 -8.38 -14.00
N LEU A 95 6.68 -9.52 -13.74
CA LEU A 95 6.55 -10.09 -12.40
C LEU A 95 7.92 -10.28 -11.76
N ARG A 96 8.88 -10.92 -12.46
CA ARG A 96 10.21 -11.18 -11.93
C ARG A 96 10.99 -9.90 -11.64
N ASN A 97 10.86 -8.89 -12.50
CA ASN A 97 11.55 -7.61 -12.33
C ASN A 97 11.07 -6.85 -11.08
N HIS A 98 9.76 -6.73 -10.89
CA HIS A 98 9.22 -6.04 -9.71
C HIS A 98 9.35 -6.87 -8.43
N LEU A 99 9.28 -8.21 -8.53
CA LEU A 99 9.47 -9.09 -7.39
C LEU A 99 10.91 -9.10 -6.87
N SER A 100 11.91 -9.07 -7.76
CA SER A 100 13.32 -8.95 -7.36
C SER A 100 13.60 -7.59 -6.72
N GLY A 101 13.01 -6.52 -7.26
CA GLY A 101 13.06 -5.20 -6.69
C GLY A 101 12.42 -5.11 -5.30
N PHE A 102 11.25 -5.70 -5.13
CA PHE A 102 10.58 -5.81 -3.83
C PHE A 102 11.46 -6.55 -2.81
N GLY A 103 12.09 -7.66 -3.21
CA GLY A 103 13.06 -8.36 -2.38
C GLY A 103 14.25 -7.50 -1.95
N MET A 104 14.77 -6.67 -2.86
CA MET A 104 15.83 -5.70 -2.54
C MET A 104 15.38 -4.65 -1.53
N GLN A 105 14.16 -4.11 -1.67
CA GLN A 105 13.60 -3.16 -0.70
C GLN A 105 13.43 -3.79 0.69
N ILE A 106 12.97 -5.05 0.77
CA ILE A 106 12.91 -5.79 2.05
C ILE A 106 14.30 -5.90 2.66
N ALA A 107 15.29 -6.34 1.87
CA ALA A 107 16.66 -6.50 2.36
C ALA A 107 17.25 -5.19 2.91
N ILE A 108 17.07 -4.08 2.19
CA ILE A 108 17.48 -2.74 2.63
C ILE A 108 16.74 -2.34 3.90
N SER A 109 15.44 -2.61 3.98
CA SER A 109 14.63 -2.25 5.14
C SER A 109 15.05 -2.99 6.40
N VAL A 110 15.26 -4.31 6.27
CA VAL A 110 15.75 -5.16 7.36
C VAL A 110 17.16 -4.73 7.76
N ALA A 111 18.04 -4.44 6.81
CA ALA A 111 19.40 -3.96 7.11
C ALA A 111 19.37 -2.63 7.88
N ALA A 112 18.56 -1.66 7.44
CA ALA A 112 18.42 -0.36 8.10
C ALA A 112 17.89 -0.50 9.53
N ALA A 113 16.83 -1.29 9.73
CA ALA A 113 16.29 -1.57 11.06
C ALA A 113 17.32 -2.31 11.94
N THR A 114 18.02 -3.30 11.40
CA THR A 114 19.07 -4.04 12.11
C THR A 114 20.19 -3.13 12.58
N ILE A 115 20.70 -2.26 11.70
CA ILE A 115 21.74 -1.28 12.05
C ILE A 115 21.26 -0.35 13.16
N TYR A 116 20.02 0.14 13.06
CA TYR A 116 19.43 1.00 14.09
C TYR A 116 19.34 0.30 15.44
N PHE A 117 18.75 -0.89 15.52
CA PHE A 117 18.60 -1.63 16.78
C PHE A 117 19.94 -2.16 17.32
N PHE A 118 20.91 -2.42 16.46
CA PHE A 118 22.25 -2.80 16.87
C PHE A 118 22.97 -1.65 17.60
N LEU A 119 22.79 -0.41 17.13
CA LEU A 119 23.32 0.79 17.78
C LEU A 119 22.47 1.25 18.97
N SER A 120 21.18 0.90 18.99
CA SER A 120 20.26 1.34 20.04
C SER A 120 20.48 0.60 21.36
N PRO A 121 20.52 1.31 22.50
CA PRO A 121 20.62 0.69 23.83
C PRO A 121 19.30 0.06 24.31
N VAL A 122 18.17 0.31 23.64
CA VAL A 122 16.84 -0.19 24.02
C VAL A 122 16.58 -1.52 23.32
N LYS A 123 16.45 -2.60 24.11
CA LYS A 123 16.28 -3.98 23.62
C LYS A 123 15.01 -4.66 24.11
N GLU A 124 14.19 -3.98 24.90
CA GLU A 124 12.95 -4.58 25.40
C GLU A 124 11.87 -4.58 24.32
N PRO A 125 11.13 -5.70 24.15
CA PRO A 125 10.06 -5.78 23.17
C PRO A 125 8.89 -4.87 23.58
N THR A 126 8.62 -3.87 22.74
CA THR A 126 7.48 -2.97 22.92
C THR A 126 6.14 -3.67 22.67
N VAL A 127 5.07 -3.25 23.36
CA VAL A 127 3.70 -3.76 23.14
C VAL A 127 3.25 -3.69 21.68
N GLU A 128 3.63 -2.62 20.96
CA GLU A 128 3.34 -2.44 19.53
C GLU A 128 4.05 -3.49 18.66
N LEU A 129 5.24 -3.96 19.05
CA LEU A 129 5.95 -5.01 18.33
C LEU A 129 5.24 -6.35 18.50
N LEU A 130 4.78 -6.65 19.72
CA LEU A 130 4.02 -7.87 20.03
C LEU A 130 2.63 -7.87 19.39
N ALA A 131 1.99 -6.71 19.27
CA ALA A 131 0.71 -6.58 18.57
C ALA A 131 0.81 -6.96 17.09
N ARG A 132 1.99 -6.82 16.46
CA ARG A 132 2.21 -7.20 15.06
C ARG A 132 2.53 -8.69 14.85
N THR A 133 2.72 -9.49 15.91
CA THR A 133 2.98 -10.94 15.79
C THR A 133 1.72 -11.80 15.97
N SER A 134 0.60 -11.20 16.34
CA SER A 134 -0.67 -11.88 16.61
C SER A 134 -1.81 -11.35 15.74
N PRO A 135 -1.76 -11.55 14.41
CA PRO A 135 -2.82 -11.12 13.51
C PRO A 135 -4.14 -11.83 13.84
N SER A 136 -5.23 -11.10 13.73
CA SER A 136 -6.60 -11.55 13.95
C SER A 136 -7.35 -11.71 12.63
N PHE A 137 -8.52 -12.34 12.68
CA PHE A 137 -9.44 -12.43 11.54
C PHE A 137 -9.82 -11.04 10.99
N TYR A 138 -9.90 -10.03 11.85
CA TYR A 138 -10.19 -8.66 11.46
C TYR A 138 -9.11 -8.06 10.55
N ASP A 139 -7.83 -8.42 10.72
CA ASP A 139 -6.75 -7.94 9.87
C ASP A 139 -6.88 -8.44 8.43
N VAL A 140 -7.41 -9.65 8.25
CA VAL A 140 -7.69 -10.22 6.91
C VAL A 140 -8.81 -9.46 6.22
N LEU A 141 -9.88 -9.13 6.94
CA LEU A 141 -10.96 -8.30 6.39
C LEU A 141 -10.42 -6.92 5.98
N ILE A 142 -9.62 -6.29 6.83
CA ILE A 142 -8.99 -5.00 6.54
C ILE A 142 -8.09 -5.10 5.30
N ALA A 143 -7.25 -6.13 5.20
CA ALA A 143 -6.38 -6.34 4.05
C ALA A 143 -7.19 -6.55 2.75
N PHE A 144 -8.27 -7.32 2.82
CA PHE A 144 -9.13 -7.58 1.67
C PHE A 144 -9.83 -6.30 1.18
N PHE A 145 -10.54 -5.60 2.06
CA PHE A 145 -11.24 -4.37 1.69
C PHE A 145 -10.26 -3.22 1.37
N GLY A 146 -9.12 -3.16 2.04
CA GLY A 146 -8.04 -2.22 1.74
C GLY A 146 -7.45 -2.44 0.36
N GLY A 147 -7.25 -3.71 -0.06
CA GLY A 147 -6.84 -4.06 -1.41
C GLY A 147 -7.88 -3.67 -2.46
N LEU A 148 -9.17 -3.93 -2.20
CA LEU A 148 -10.27 -3.50 -3.07
C LEU A 148 -10.32 -1.98 -3.21
N ALA A 149 -10.24 -1.24 -2.09
CA ALA A 149 -10.20 0.22 -2.10
C ALA A 149 -8.97 0.74 -2.87
N GLY A 150 -7.81 0.11 -2.67
CA GLY A 150 -6.58 0.43 -3.37
C GLY A 150 -6.71 0.30 -4.89
N ILE A 151 -7.20 -0.84 -5.39
CA ILE A 151 -7.33 -1.03 -6.85
C ILE A 151 -8.43 -0.14 -7.43
N ILE A 152 -9.54 0.07 -6.72
CA ILE A 152 -10.59 0.99 -7.15
C ILE A 152 -9.99 2.39 -7.32
N GLY A 153 -9.22 2.89 -6.34
CA GLY A 153 -8.57 4.19 -6.41
C GLY A 153 -7.56 4.29 -7.57
N GLN A 154 -6.72 3.27 -7.76
CA GLN A 154 -5.73 3.24 -8.85
C GLN A 154 -6.36 3.21 -10.26
N THR A 155 -7.62 2.78 -10.37
CA THR A 155 -8.35 2.74 -11.65
C THR A 155 -9.07 4.04 -12.00
N ARG A 156 -9.08 5.04 -11.12
CA ARG A 156 -9.78 6.31 -11.37
C ARG A 156 -8.91 7.31 -12.12
N ILE A 157 -9.55 8.13 -12.95
CA ILE A 157 -8.95 9.32 -13.56
C ILE A 157 -8.69 10.34 -12.43
N ASP A 158 -7.50 10.96 -12.43
CA ASP A 158 -7.14 11.99 -11.44
C ASP A 158 -7.93 13.30 -11.63
#